data_AF-A0A1W9V6U4-F1
#
_entry.id   AF-A0A1W9V6U4-F1
#
_cell.length_a   1.000
_cell.length_b   1.000
_cell.length_c   1.000
_cell.angle_alpha   90.00
_cell.angle_beta   90.00
_cell.angle_gamma   90.00
#
_symmetry.space_group_name_H-M   'P 1'
#
loop_
_entity.id
_entity.type
_entity.pdbx_description
1 polymer ?
#
loop_
_entity_poly.entity_id
_entity_poly.type
_entity_poly.pdbx_seq_one_letter_code
_entity_poly.pdbx_strand_id
1 'polypeptide(L)'
;MTINQINNNLRHDEHLDFAVRSNIIDTAFVLSTNRNESSSNPNVHIVCGSDEYRGQRIIEYSPSCIPACPKETHDQECLKMRADSCLEDSFLEAAVAAAESVQGSFFDHYILDIDCDYFNTEKSLYPESLEAFKKLIRNAELISIALEPECVKICRHEGCQLTSREISERLLSIIESI
;
A
#
# COMPACT_ATOMS: atom_id res chain seq x y z
N MET A 1 24.59 11.98 18.34
CA MET A 1 23.81 11.33 17.28
C MET A 1 23.82 12.26 16.09
N THR A 2 24.42 11.87 14.96
CA THR A 2 24.50 12.71 13.75
C THR A 2 23.39 12.35 12.76
N ILE A 3 23.02 13.28 11.88
CA ILE A 3 22.02 13.07 10.81
C ILE A 3 22.33 11.81 9.98
N ASN A 4 23.61 11.54 9.71
CA ASN A 4 24.03 10.35 8.96
C ASN A 4 23.82 9.03 9.73
N GLN A 5 23.85 9.06 11.07
CA GLN A 5 23.56 7.87 11.88
C GLN A 5 22.06 7.59 11.95
N ILE A 6 21.24 8.64 11.96
CA ILE A 6 19.78 8.53 11.86
C ILE A 6 19.45 7.92 10.49
N ASN A 7 20.02 8.46 9.40
CA ASN A 7 19.75 8.02 8.03
C ASN A 7 20.15 6.56 7.74
N ASN A 8 21.15 6.00 8.45
CA ASN A 8 21.52 4.59 8.31
C ASN A 8 20.61 3.64 9.09
N ASN A 9 19.90 4.16 10.09
CA ASN A 9 18.85 3.44 10.78
C ASN A 9 17.50 3.59 10.06
N LEU A 10 17.32 4.65 9.25
CA LEU A 10 16.22 4.85 8.29
C LEU A 10 16.27 3.82 7.16
N ARG A 11 15.79 2.59 7.41
CA ARG A 11 15.75 1.51 6.42
C ARG A 11 14.35 0.93 6.19
N HIS A 12 13.27 1.66 6.48
CA HIS A 12 11.88 1.26 6.19
C HIS A 12 10.97 2.51 6.04
N ASP A 13 9.63 2.34 6.12
CA ASP A 13 8.58 3.38 6.19
C ASP A 13 8.68 4.28 7.45
N GLU A 14 9.89 4.65 7.84
CA GLU A 14 10.19 5.43 9.04
C GLU A 14 9.71 6.87 8.92
N HIS A 15 9.44 7.35 7.70
CA HIS A 15 8.69 8.57 7.50
C HIS A 15 7.27 8.49 8.09
N LEU A 16 6.60 7.34 8.06
CA LEU A 16 5.28 7.11 8.65
C LEU A 16 5.41 7.03 10.17
N ASP A 17 6.40 6.29 10.68
CA ASP A 17 6.67 6.23 12.12
C ASP A 17 7.01 7.61 12.69
N PHE A 18 7.81 8.40 11.98
CA PHE A 18 8.09 9.78 12.35
C PHE A 18 6.82 10.65 12.30
N ALA A 19 6.03 10.59 11.23
CA ALA A 19 4.83 11.40 11.06
C ALA A 19 3.79 11.12 12.17
N VAL A 20 3.56 9.84 12.46
CA VAL A 20 2.67 9.38 13.52
C VAL A 20 3.20 9.77 14.90
N ARG A 21 4.49 9.58 15.19
CA ARG A 21 5.09 9.97 16.48
C ARG A 21 5.13 11.47 16.70
N SER A 22 5.17 12.25 15.63
CA SER A 22 5.17 13.71 15.66
C SER A 22 3.76 14.31 15.62
N ASN A 23 2.70 13.47 15.55
CA ASN A 23 1.30 13.87 15.40
C ASN A 23 1.05 14.76 14.17
N ILE A 24 1.81 14.52 13.09
CA ILE A 24 1.50 15.10 11.76
C ILE A 24 0.27 14.39 11.18
N ILE A 25 0.18 13.09 11.41
CA ILE A 25 -0.99 12.25 11.16
C ILE A 25 -1.28 11.42 12.42
N ASP A 26 -2.54 11.03 12.64
CA ASP A 26 -2.93 10.21 13.78
C ASP A 26 -2.57 8.74 13.60
N THR A 27 -2.94 8.19 12.43
CA THR A 27 -2.78 6.78 12.08
C THR A 27 -2.41 6.66 10.60
N ALA A 28 -1.63 5.66 10.24
CA ALA A 28 -1.31 5.30 8.84
C ALA A 28 -1.84 3.90 8.53
N PHE A 29 -2.50 3.73 7.38
CA PHE A 29 -2.83 2.42 6.83
C PHE A 29 -1.98 2.19 5.60
N VAL A 30 -1.19 1.11 5.61
CA VAL A 30 -0.23 0.77 4.57
C VAL A 30 -0.69 -0.50 3.88
N LEU A 31 -1.08 -0.38 2.63
CA LEU A 31 -1.33 -1.52 1.76
C LEU A 31 -0.01 -1.89 1.07
N SER A 32 0.63 -2.98 1.48
CA SER A 32 1.97 -3.34 1.00
C SER A 32 1.98 -4.66 0.21
N THR A 33 2.95 -4.79 -0.69
CA THR A 33 3.22 -6.06 -1.40
C THR A 33 4.20 -6.94 -0.61
N ASN A 34 5.07 -6.35 0.20
CA ASN A 34 6.03 -7.11 1.00
C ASN A 34 5.32 -7.74 2.20
N ARG A 35 5.23 -9.07 2.21
CA ARG A 35 4.59 -9.80 3.30
C ARG A 35 5.48 -9.76 4.53
N ASN A 36 4.98 -9.18 5.60
CA ASN A 36 5.54 -9.30 6.93
C ASN A 36 4.61 -10.16 7.79
N GLU A 37 5.16 -11.10 8.56
CA GLU A 37 4.38 -11.86 9.56
C GLU A 37 4.46 -11.20 10.95
N SER A 38 5.50 -10.41 11.18
CA SER A 38 5.76 -9.63 12.38
C SER A 38 6.53 -8.37 12.01
N SER A 39 6.40 -7.31 12.82
CA SER A 39 7.18 -6.09 12.66
C SER A 39 8.12 -5.92 13.84
N SER A 40 9.36 -5.50 13.57
CA SER A 40 10.30 -5.10 14.62
C SER A 40 9.96 -3.71 15.19
N ASN A 41 9.13 -2.93 14.50
CA ASN A 41 8.64 -1.65 14.98
C ASN A 41 7.40 -1.87 15.88
N PRO A 42 7.48 -1.56 17.20
CA PRO A 42 6.37 -1.77 18.12
C PRO A 42 5.14 -0.90 17.83
N ASN A 43 5.25 0.10 16.95
CA ASN A 43 4.16 0.96 16.53
C ASN A 43 3.44 0.46 15.24
N VAL A 44 3.85 -0.70 14.71
CA VAL A 44 3.23 -1.33 13.54
C VAL A 44 2.40 -2.53 13.99
N HIS A 45 1.16 -2.61 13.51
CA HIS A 45 0.30 -3.79 13.59
C HIS A 45 0.07 -4.33 12.19
N ILE A 46 0.36 -5.62 12.00
CA ILE A 46 0.14 -6.30 10.73
C ILE A 46 -1.19 -7.05 10.84
N VAL A 47 -2.17 -6.66 10.04
CA VAL A 47 -3.53 -7.22 10.09
C VAL A 47 -3.55 -8.72 9.78
N CYS A 48 -2.68 -9.17 8.88
CA CYS A 48 -2.52 -10.58 8.52
C CYS A 48 -1.45 -11.30 9.36
N GLY A 49 -0.93 -10.66 10.42
CA GLY A 49 0.13 -11.19 11.27
C GLY A 49 -0.40 -12.06 12.41
N SER A 50 0.52 -12.52 13.27
CA SER A 50 0.19 -13.32 14.46
C SER A 50 -0.19 -12.49 15.69
N ASP A 51 0.12 -11.20 15.67
CA ASP A 51 0.07 -10.35 16.85
C ASP A 51 -1.28 -9.66 17.01
N GLU A 52 -1.76 -9.57 18.25
CA GLU A 52 -2.98 -8.83 18.56
C GLU A 52 -2.79 -7.32 18.39
N TYR A 53 -3.86 -6.64 17.97
CA TYR A 53 -3.91 -5.18 17.95
C TYR A 53 -3.92 -4.61 19.38
N ARG A 54 -3.00 -3.68 19.64
CA ARG A 54 -2.75 -3.06 20.95
C ARG A 54 -2.71 -1.52 20.89
N GLY A 55 -3.38 -0.94 19.90
CA GLY A 55 -3.39 0.52 19.71
C GLY A 55 -2.17 1.04 18.96
N GLN A 56 -1.51 0.20 18.15
CA GLN A 56 -0.51 0.64 17.19
C GLN A 56 -1.12 1.64 16.22
N ARG A 57 -0.31 2.59 15.77
CA ARG A 57 -0.77 3.68 14.90
C ARG A 57 -0.34 3.53 13.44
N ILE A 58 0.43 2.50 13.11
CA ILE A 58 0.69 2.08 11.74
C ILE A 58 0.05 0.72 11.56
N ILE A 59 -0.89 0.63 10.64
CA ILE A 59 -1.63 -0.59 10.32
C ILE A 59 -1.18 -1.06 8.95
N GLU A 60 -0.50 -2.19 8.89
CA GLU A 60 -0.02 -2.78 7.65
C GLU A 60 -0.95 -3.92 7.22
N TYR A 61 -1.40 -3.86 5.97
CA TYR A 61 -2.16 -4.92 5.32
C TYR A 61 -1.38 -5.43 4.10
N SER A 62 -0.87 -6.66 4.24
CA SER A 62 -0.01 -7.31 3.24
C SER A 62 -0.53 -8.72 2.93
N PRO A 63 -1.69 -8.86 2.25
CA PRO A 63 -2.32 -10.16 2.05
C PRO A 63 -1.43 -11.09 1.21
N SER A 64 -1.51 -12.38 1.48
CA SER A 64 -0.77 -13.44 0.78
C SER A 64 -1.27 -13.69 -0.64
N CYS A 65 -2.50 -13.29 -0.96
CA CYS A 65 -3.14 -13.45 -2.26
C CYS A 65 -4.33 -12.49 -2.41
N ILE A 66 -5.06 -12.62 -3.52
CA ILE A 66 -6.35 -11.97 -3.73
C ILE A 66 -7.41 -12.49 -2.73
N PRO A 67 -8.38 -11.66 -2.30
CA PRO A 67 -9.36 -12.00 -1.26
C PRO A 67 -10.19 -13.28 -1.52
N ALA A 68 -10.44 -13.61 -2.79
CA ALA A 68 -11.23 -14.79 -3.19
C ALA A 68 -10.37 -15.96 -3.68
N CYS A 69 -9.09 -16.03 -3.29
CA CYS A 69 -8.21 -17.11 -3.72
C CYS A 69 -8.69 -18.46 -3.16
N PRO A 70 -8.92 -19.49 -4.01
CA PRO A 70 -9.37 -20.80 -3.55
C PRO A 70 -8.23 -21.69 -3.03
N LYS A 71 -6.96 -21.26 -3.15
CA LYS A 71 -5.80 -22.07 -2.77
C LYS A 71 -5.64 -22.10 -1.25
N GLU A 72 -5.54 -23.30 -0.68
CA GLU A 72 -5.21 -23.48 0.74
C GLU A 72 -3.76 -23.10 1.07
N THR A 73 -2.85 -23.26 0.10
CA THR A 73 -1.45 -22.87 0.21
C THR A 73 -1.10 -21.91 -0.92
N HIS A 74 -0.65 -20.71 -0.57
CA HIS A 74 -0.29 -19.68 -1.54
C HIS A 74 1.13 -19.85 -2.08
N ASP A 75 1.31 -19.51 -3.34
CA ASP A 75 2.52 -19.74 -4.13
C ASP A 75 2.89 -18.51 -4.98
N GLN A 76 3.88 -18.65 -5.86
CA GLN A 76 4.34 -17.55 -6.72
C GLN A 76 3.26 -17.03 -7.67
N GLU A 77 2.32 -17.88 -8.09
CA GLU A 77 1.17 -17.45 -8.88
C GLU A 77 0.27 -16.51 -8.07
N CYS A 78 0.10 -16.75 -6.77
CA CYS A 78 -0.63 -15.87 -5.87
C CYS A 78 0.00 -14.47 -5.80
N LEU A 79 1.32 -14.39 -5.74
CA LEU A 79 2.04 -13.11 -5.74
C LEU A 79 1.82 -12.35 -7.05
N LYS A 80 1.87 -13.04 -8.19
CA LYS A 80 1.61 -12.42 -9.50
C LYS A 80 0.16 -11.99 -9.66
N MET A 81 -0.81 -12.81 -9.25
CA MET A 81 -2.24 -12.45 -9.28
C MET A 81 -2.52 -11.22 -8.43
N ARG A 82 -1.92 -11.16 -7.22
CA ARG A 82 -2.02 -9.99 -6.34
C ARG A 82 -1.43 -8.74 -7.01
N ALA A 83 -0.23 -8.85 -7.57
CA ALA A 83 0.41 -7.74 -8.27
C ALA A 83 -0.45 -7.24 -9.45
N ASP A 84 -1.05 -8.16 -10.21
CA ASP A 84 -1.94 -7.82 -11.32
C ASP A 84 -3.27 -7.18 -10.88
N SER A 85 -3.71 -7.43 -9.65
CA SER A 85 -5.05 -7.08 -9.17
C SER A 85 -5.06 -5.91 -8.18
N CYS A 86 -3.94 -5.20 -8.02
CA CYS A 86 -3.77 -4.27 -6.90
C CYS A 86 -4.72 -3.06 -6.93
N LEU A 87 -5.27 -2.70 -8.11
CA LEU A 87 -6.33 -1.69 -8.26
C LEU A 87 -7.72 -2.28 -8.51
N GLU A 88 -7.87 -3.61 -8.53
CA GLU A 88 -9.18 -4.23 -8.70
C GLU A 88 -10.07 -3.90 -7.51
N ASP A 89 -11.35 -3.64 -7.78
CA ASP A 89 -12.31 -3.24 -6.74
C ASP A 89 -12.33 -4.23 -5.58
N SER A 90 -12.41 -5.53 -5.89
CA SER A 90 -12.41 -6.58 -4.86
C SER A 90 -11.19 -6.55 -3.94
N PHE A 91 -10.03 -6.13 -4.45
CA PHE A 91 -8.79 -6.08 -3.71
C PHE A 91 -8.75 -4.85 -2.80
N LEU A 92 -9.09 -3.68 -3.33
CA LEU A 92 -9.14 -2.43 -2.58
C LEU A 92 -10.26 -2.42 -1.53
N GLU A 93 -11.42 -2.98 -1.84
CA GLU A 93 -12.52 -3.13 -0.88
C GLU A 93 -12.13 -4.03 0.30
N ALA A 94 -11.41 -5.12 0.05
CA ALA A 94 -10.88 -5.97 1.12
C ALA A 94 -9.84 -5.24 1.98
N ALA A 95 -9.00 -4.41 1.37
CA ALA A 95 -8.04 -3.57 2.11
C ALA A 95 -8.76 -2.52 2.98
N VAL A 96 -9.77 -1.85 2.44
CA VAL A 96 -10.61 -0.89 3.19
C VAL A 96 -11.29 -1.59 4.37
N ALA A 97 -11.92 -2.75 4.13
CA ALA A 97 -12.55 -3.54 5.18
C ALA A 97 -11.55 -3.99 6.25
N ALA A 98 -10.32 -4.33 5.87
CA ALA A 98 -9.25 -4.66 6.80
C ALA A 98 -8.90 -3.47 7.70
N ALA A 99 -8.75 -2.26 7.14
CA ALA A 99 -8.49 -1.05 7.91
C ALA A 99 -9.66 -0.73 8.88
N GLU A 100 -10.89 -0.77 8.39
CA GLU A 100 -12.09 -0.49 9.18
C GLU A 100 -12.32 -1.52 10.30
N SER A 101 -11.87 -2.77 10.11
CA SER A 101 -11.93 -3.80 11.15
C SER A 101 -11.03 -3.49 12.35
N VAL A 102 -9.97 -2.72 12.14
CA VAL A 102 -9.07 -2.24 13.21
C VAL A 102 -9.61 -0.94 13.81
N GLN A 103 -10.04 -0.01 12.97
CA GLN A 103 -10.57 1.29 13.39
C GLN A 103 -11.64 1.78 12.40
N GLY A 104 -12.90 1.80 12.81
CA GLY A 104 -14.03 2.04 11.91
C GLY A 104 -14.14 3.43 11.28
N SER A 105 -13.41 4.44 11.77
CA SER A 105 -13.42 5.82 11.25
C SER A 105 -12.15 6.16 10.45
N PHE A 106 -11.48 5.16 9.87
CA PHE A 106 -10.16 5.34 9.25
C PHE A 106 -10.19 6.31 8.05
N PHE A 107 -11.27 6.28 7.27
CA PHE A 107 -11.38 7.00 6.00
C PHE A 107 -12.27 8.25 6.07
N ASP A 108 -12.56 8.76 7.27
CA ASP A 108 -13.34 10.00 7.43
C ASP A 108 -12.58 11.23 6.90
N HIS A 109 -11.27 11.28 7.19
CA HIS A 109 -10.34 12.33 6.75
C HIS A 109 -8.97 11.70 6.51
N TYR A 110 -8.49 11.69 5.27
CA TYR A 110 -7.22 11.03 4.96
C TYR A 110 -6.50 11.67 3.78
N ILE A 111 -5.19 11.43 3.78
CA ILE A 111 -4.29 11.68 2.66
C ILE A 111 -4.08 10.33 1.97
N LEU A 112 -4.27 10.29 0.65
CA LEU A 112 -3.97 9.12 -0.16
C LEU A 112 -2.56 9.28 -0.75
N ASP A 113 -1.60 8.57 -0.17
CA ASP A 113 -0.24 8.48 -0.70
C ASP A 113 -0.09 7.23 -1.56
N ILE A 114 0.48 7.38 -2.76
CA ILE A 114 0.58 6.30 -3.74
C ILE A 114 2.03 6.17 -4.20
N ASP A 115 2.68 5.09 -3.81
CA ASP A 115 4.03 4.76 -4.28
C ASP A 115 3.97 4.07 -5.64
N CYS A 116 4.74 4.57 -6.61
CA CYS A 116 4.78 3.96 -7.94
C CYS A 116 5.36 2.53 -7.89
N ASP A 117 6.24 2.20 -6.95
CA ASP A 117 6.85 0.88 -6.88
C ASP A 117 5.91 -0.20 -6.29
N TYR A 118 4.74 0.20 -5.80
CA TYR A 118 3.62 -0.69 -5.48
C TYR A 118 3.12 -1.44 -6.73
N PHE A 119 3.21 -0.82 -7.91
CA PHE A 119 2.77 -1.39 -9.18
C PHE A 119 3.88 -2.25 -9.79
N ASN A 120 3.70 -3.57 -9.78
CA ASN A 120 4.75 -4.49 -10.23
C ASN A 120 4.54 -5.06 -11.64
N THR A 121 3.38 -4.81 -12.27
CA THR A 121 3.04 -5.35 -13.61
C THR A 121 2.21 -4.36 -14.43
N GLU A 122 2.27 -4.41 -15.75
CA GLU A 122 1.48 -3.52 -16.60
C GLU A 122 -0.03 -3.70 -16.36
N LYS A 123 -0.47 -4.93 -16.07
CA LYS A 123 -1.88 -5.24 -15.80
C LYS A 123 -2.42 -4.52 -14.55
N SER A 124 -1.56 -4.29 -13.54
CA SER A 124 -1.93 -3.59 -12.30
C SER A 124 -2.51 -2.18 -12.53
N LEU A 125 -2.20 -1.55 -13.66
CA LEU A 125 -2.66 -0.22 -14.06
C LEU A 125 -3.98 -0.21 -14.84
N TYR A 126 -4.48 -1.38 -15.22
CA TYR A 126 -5.66 -1.56 -16.06
C TYR A 126 -6.59 -2.63 -15.46
N PRO A 127 -7.16 -2.38 -14.27
CA PRO A 127 -8.12 -3.29 -13.69
C PRO A 127 -9.42 -3.35 -14.50
N GLU A 128 -10.23 -4.38 -14.28
CA GLU A 128 -11.54 -4.53 -14.92
C GLU A 128 -12.51 -3.43 -14.49
N SER A 129 -12.41 -2.99 -13.24
CA SER A 129 -13.18 -1.89 -12.66
C SER A 129 -12.30 -0.98 -11.80
N LEU A 130 -12.65 0.30 -11.74
CA LEU A 130 -11.91 1.35 -11.01
C LEU A 130 -12.78 2.05 -9.95
N GLU A 131 -13.97 1.53 -9.64
CA GLU A 131 -14.93 2.25 -8.80
C GLU A 131 -14.43 2.41 -7.37
N ALA A 132 -13.79 1.39 -6.79
CA ALA A 132 -13.20 1.47 -5.46
C ALA A 132 -12.04 2.47 -5.41
N PHE A 133 -11.13 2.42 -6.39
CA PHE A 133 -10.01 3.35 -6.47
C PHE A 133 -10.47 4.80 -6.69
N LYS A 134 -11.45 5.02 -7.58
CA LYS A 134 -12.07 6.35 -7.77
C LYS A 134 -12.76 6.85 -6.52
N LYS A 135 -13.40 5.97 -5.74
CA LYS A 135 -14.00 6.33 -4.45
C LYS A 135 -12.94 6.77 -3.44
N LEU A 136 -11.78 6.10 -3.40
CA LEU A 136 -10.64 6.52 -2.58
C LEU A 136 -10.13 7.91 -3.02
N ILE A 137 -9.96 8.12 -4.31
CA ILE A 137 -9.52 9.43 -4.83
C ILE A 137 -10.52 10.55 -4.49
N ARG A 138 -11.82 10.33 -4.71
CA ARG A 138 -12.87 11.34 -4.46
C ARG A 138 -12.95 11.79 -3.01
N ASN A 139 -12.67 10.88 -2.08
CA ASN A 139 -12.87 11.10 -0.65
C ASN A 139 -11.57 11.51 0.06
N ALA A 140 -10.41 11.44 -0.59
CA ALA A 140 -9.15 11.90 -0.05
C ALA A 140 -9.10 13.44 0.02
N GLU A 141 -8.54 14.00 1.09
CA GLU A 141 -8.34 15.45 1.22
C GLU A 141 -7.13 15.95 0.41
N LEU A 142 -6.16 15.06 0.23
CA LEU A 142 -4.94 15.28 -0.52
C LEU A 142 -4.49 13.96 -1.13
N ILE A 143 -3.88 14.04 -2.32
CA ILE A 143 -3.30 12.88 -3.02
C ILE A 143 -1.84 13.21 -3.32
N SER A 144 -0.95 12.30 -2.96
CA SER A 144 0.46 12.33 -3.34
C SER A 144 0.84 11.10 -4.14
N ILE A 145 1.82 11.25 -5.02
CA ILE A 145 2.36 10.17 -5.86
C ILE A 145 3.89 10.20 -5.73
N ALA A 146 4.47 9.15 -5.15
CA ALA A 146 5.92 8.99 -5.05
C ALA A 146 6.46 8.26 -6.28
N LEU A 147 7.29 8.94 -7.07
CA LEU A 147 7.73 8.40 -8.37
C LEU A 147 8.78 7.28 -8.25
N GLU A 148 9.75 7.43 -7.35
CA GLU A 148 10.79 6.43 -7.05
C GLU A 148 11.25 5.54 -8.22
N PRO A 149 11.80 6.13 -9.31
CA PRO A 149 12.04 5.42 -10.57
C PRO A 149 12.98 4.21 -10.45
N GLU A 150 13.93 4.23 -9.50
CA GLU A 150 14.81 3.08 -9.27
C GLU A 150 14.10 1.97 -8.49
N CYS A 151 13.25 2.29 -7.52
CA CYS A 151 12.43 1.32 -6.80
C CYS A 151 11.46 0.61 -7.75
N VAL A 152 10.80 1.34 -8.64
CA VAL A 152 9.94 0.76 -9.69
C VAL A 152 10.68 -0.30 -10.53
N LYS A 153 11.94 -0.04 -10.90
CA LYS A 153 12.76 -1.00 -11.66
C LYS A 153 13.12 -2.25 -10.85
N ILE A 154 13.32 -2.09 -9.55
CA ILE A 154 13.69 -3.18 -8.63
C ILE A 154 12.47 -4.04 -8.29
N CYS A 155 11.31 -3.42 -8.07
CA CYS A 155 10.10 -4.08 -7.57
C CYS A 155 9.25 -4.71 -8.69
N ARG A 156 9.37 -4.26 -9.94
CA ARG A 156 8.62 -4.84 -11.07
C ARG A 156 8.95 -6.32 -11.31
N HIS A 157 7.96 -7.09 -11.74
CA HIS A 157 8.14 -8.49 -12.09
C HIS A 157 9.09 -8.68 -13.28
N GLU A 158 9.71 -9.86 -13.36
CA GLU A 158 10.57 -10.22 -14.49
C GLU A 158 9.81 -10.12 -15.82
N GLY A 159 10.42 -9.47 -16.80
CA GLY A 159 9.84 -9.22 -18.12
C GLY A 159 9.02 -7.93 -18.23
N CYS A 160 8.57 -7.35 -17.11
CA CYS A 160 7.86 -6.07 -17.11
C CYS A 160 8.81 -4.90 -17.42
N GLN A 161 8.29 -3.90 -18.14
CA GLN A 161 9.04 -2.68 -18.52
C GLN A 161 8.47 -1.41 -17.91
N LEU A 162 7.52 -1.52 -16.99
CA LEU A 162 6.96 -0.41 -16.22
C LEU A 162 8.03 0.62 -15.78
N THR A 163 7.66 1.88 -15.97
CA THR A 163 8.38 3.05 -15.48
C THR A 163 7.48 3.87 -14.57
N SER A 164 8.10 4.60 -13.64
CA SER A 164 7.37 5.55 -12.77
C SER A 164 6.62 6.62 -13.55
N ARG A 165 7.11 6.96 -14.74
CA ARG A 165 6.45 7.89 -15.66
C ARG A 165 5.13 7.31 -16.18
N GLU A 166 5.13 6.08 -16.70
CA GLU A 166 3.91 5.45 -17.21
C GLU A 166 2.87 5.26 -16.11
N ILE A 167 3.33 4.87 -14.91
CA ILE A 167 2.46 4.72 -13.73
C ILE A 167 1.84 6.07 -13.36
N SER A 168 2.66 7.11 -13.18
CA SER A 168 2.15 8.44 -12.80
C SER A 168 1.25 9.06 -13.87
N GLU A 169 1.59 8.96 -15.17
CA GLU A 169 0.72 9.42 -16.26
C GLU A 169 -0.64 8.69 -16.23
N ARG A 170 -0.64 7.38 -15.96
CA ARG A 170 -1.87 6.62 -15.81
C ARG A 170 -2.68 7.04 -14.59
N LEU A 171 -2.06 7.16 -13.42
CA LEU A 171 -2.73 7.58 -12.18
C LEU A 171 -3.34 8.98 -12.34
N LEU A 172 -2.59 9.93 -12.91
CA LEU A 172 -3.07 11.27 -13.22
C LEU A 172 -4.27 11.23 -14.16
N SER A 173 -4.23 10.42 -15.23
CA SER A 173 -5.37 10.29 -16.14
C SER A 173 -6.64 9.79 -15.45
N ILE A 174 -6.50 8.94 -14.42
CA ILE A 174 -7.63 8.46 -13.61
C ILE A 174 -8.12 9.59 -12.71
N ILE A 175 -7.21 10.25 -11.98
CA ILE A 175 -7.53 11.35 -11.05
C ILE A 175 -8.24 12.50 -11.77
N GLU A 176 -7.79 12.88 -12.97
CA GLU A 176 -8.38 13.97 -13.77
C GLU A 176 -9.73 13.59 -14.41
N SER A 177 -10.09 12.31 -14.43
CA SER A 177 -11.34 11.81 -15.02
C SER A 177 -12.53 11.78 -14.04
N ILE A 178 -12.30 12.18 -12.79
CA ILE A 178 -13.20 11.96 -11.65
C ILE A 178 -14.13 13.14 -11.41
#